data_AF-A0A956I6Q1-F1
#
_entry.id   AF-A0A956I6Q1-F1
#
_cell.length_a   1.000
_cell.length_b   1.000
_cell.length_c   1.000
_cell.angle_alpha   90.00
_cell.angle_beta   90.00
_cell.angle_gamma   90.00
#
_symmetry.space_group_name_H-M   'P 1'
#
loop_
_entity.id
_entity.type
_entity.pdbx_description
1 polymer ?
#
loop_
_entity_poly.entity_id
_entity_poly.type
_entity_poly.pdbx_seq_one_letter_code
_entity_poly.pdbx_strand_id
1 'polypeptide(L)'
;KMAQGELDREIARILGILGGRVRERLPEVRAAVAALDRADLRHASARLAEDLRGVVPELSREPRLVLKAARHPLLVLDGVDVVANDVDLGSGKALVLSGPNAGGKTVTLKVLGLAALMARAGLPVAAEEDSVVGFHHPVLTDIGDEQSIQKNLSTFSAHVTNLVRVIEASGPEALVLLDEVATGTDPAEGAALACALIDALCKQGAAVAVTTHYERLKAMAVEDDRIENASVGFDVSKMAPTFVLRDGVPGSSSALRVARRFGMPDDILERALALVPEDSRSFDALVRQLEQRFESLESLRGEADTERREAARLREEAERVLAEAAARDKKKLGAEAEKLMTQLSRARAELKEARRLLRREASHDEESLRAIRAHLDRAQGSIEEEVRPEPTAAPAPVPPGAAVEEASLEIGQRVFVPRLRTEVTVVEPPSKGRVRVASGPVKLWVTIGELQRVDAVREPAKPPAPPAVEPAAPAKVRAPDPDNTLDVRGMRVDDALSMAESFLDRMFGRSEAVGYIVHGIGSGALRDAIRAHLDTHAAHYVSKTRGGTHEEGGDRLTVVYLK
;
A
#
# COMPACT_ATOMS: atom_id res chain seq x y z
N LYS A 1 35.99 56.68 -58.84
CA LYS A 1 37.12 55.79 -58.46
C LYS A 1 37.98 56.39 -57.34
N MET A 2 38.52 57.61 -57.45
CA MET A 2 39.31 58.23 -56.35
C MET A 2 38.49 58.50 -55.07
N ALA A 3 37.29 59.10 -55.19
CA ALA A 3 36.41 59.35 -54.04
C ALA A 3 35.98 58.06 -53.31
N GLN A 4 35.83 56.94 -54.04
CA GLN A 4 35.54 55.63 -53.45
C GLN A 4 36.74 55.14 -52.61
N GLY A 5 37.96 55.26 -53.14
CA GLY A 5 39.17 54.86 -52.42
C GLY A 5 39.54 55.77 -51.25
N GLU A 6 39.02 57.00 -51.19
CA GLU A 6 39.11 57.87 -50.01
C GLU A 6 38.09 57.46 -48.94
N LEU A 7 36.85 57.18 -49.34
CA LEU A 7 35.82 56.65 -48.46
C LEU A 7 36.26 55.32 -47.81
N ASP A 8 36.77 54.37 -48.61
CA ASP A 8 37.22 53.07 -48.11
C ASP A 8 38.37 53.20 -47.10
N ARG A 9 39.29 54.15 -47.34
CA ARG A 9 40.38 54.46 -46.40
C ARG A 9 39.87 55.06 -45.10
N GLU A 10 38.90 55.96 -45.17
CA GLU A 10 38.31 56.56 -43.99
C GLU A 10 37.49 55.54 -43.17
N ILE A 11 36.76 54.65 -43.83
CA ILE A 11 36.08 53.50 -43.18
C ILE A 11 37.10 52.62 -42.47
N ALA A 12 38.19 52.22 -43.15
CA ALA A 12 39.24 51.40 -42.54
C ALA A 12 39.88 52.09 -41.33
N ARG A 13 40.10 53.41 -41.39
CA ARG A 13 40.61 54.21 -40.27
C ARG A 13 39.64 54.19 -39.09
N ILE A 14 38.35 54.42 -39.32
CA ILE A 14 37.31 54.41 -38.27
C ILE A 14 37.19 53.01 -37.66
N LEU A 15 37.16 51.95 -38.47
CA LEU A 15 37.14 50.57 -37.99
C LEU A 15 38.38 50.22 -37.18
N GLY A 16 39.56 50.71 -37.58
CA GLY A 16 40.80 50.55 -36.82
C GLY A 16 40.73 51.20 -35.42
N ILE A 17 40.17 52.41 -35.33
CA ILE A 17 39.98 53.11 -34.05
C ILE A 17 38.96 52.36 -33.18
N LEU A 18 37.82 51.96 -33.74
CA LEU A 18 36.80 51.19 -33.03
C LEU A 18 37.34 49.84 -32.56
N GLY A 19 38.09 49.13 -33.41
CA GLY A 19 38.77 47.88 -33.07
C GLY A 19 39.81 48.06 -31.97
N GLY A 20 40.53 49.20 -31.95
CA GLY A 20 41.43 49.57 -30.86
C GLY A 20 40.70 49.72 -29.52
N ARG A 21 39.57 50.43 -29.51
CA ARG A 21 38.72 50.59 -28.30
C ARG A 21 38.17 49.26 -27.80
N VAL A 22 37.79 48.35 -28.70
CA VAL A 22 37.37 46.98 -28.31
C VAL A 22 38.56 46.19 -27.75
N ARG A 23 39.76 46.32 -28.34
CA ARG A 23 40.97 45.64 -27.86
C ARG A 23 41.36 46.06 -26.44
N GLU A 24 41.23 47.33 -26.11
CA GLU A 24 41.46 47.84 -24.74
C GLU A 24 40.55 47.16 -23.71
N ARG A 25 39.33 46.80 -24.12
CA ARG A 25 38.33 46.12 -23.29
C ARG A 25 38.31 44.59 -23.47
N LEU A 26 39.22 44.03 -24.26
CA LEU A 26 39.25 42.60 -24.56
C LEU A 26 39.33 41.72 -23.30
N PRO A 27 40.09 42.08 -22.23
CA PRO A 27 40.06 41.31 -20.98
C PRO A 27 38.67 41.25 -20.34
N GLU A 28 37.93 42.36 -20.33
CA GLU A 28 36.57 42.44 -19.79
C GLU A 28 35.60 41.62 -20.64
N VAL A 29 35.70 41.71 -21.96
CA VAL A 29 34.88 40.90 -22.89
C VAL A 29 35.13 39.41 -22.69
N ARG A 30 36.39 38.99 -22.56
CA ARG A 30 36.73 37.58 -22.28
C ARG A 30 36.19 37.11 -20.93
N ALA A 31 36.27 37.96 -19.91
CA ALA A 31 35.69 37.65 -18.59
C ALA A 31 34.16 37.53 -18.66
N ALA A 32 33.49 38.39 -19.44
CA ALA A 32 32.05 38.33 -19.67
C ALA A 32 31.64 37.06 -20.41
N VAL A 33 32.36 36.67 -21.47
CA VAL A 33 32.11 35.41 -22.19
C VAL A 33 32.29 34.21 -21.25
N ALA A 34 33.39 34.15 -20.50
CA ALA A 34 33.61 33.05 -19.54
C ALA A 34 32.56 33.02 -18.41
N ALA A 35 31.99 34.17 -18.03
CA ALA A 35 30.90 34.23 -17.08
C ALA A 35 29.57 33.73 -17.69
N LEU A 36 29.29 34.11 -18.95
CA LEU A 36 28.14 33.63 -19.71
C LEU A 36 28.21 32.12 -19.93
N ASP A 37 29.37 31.58 -20.34
CA ASP A 37 29.57 30.14 -20.54
C ASP A 37 29.27 29.35 -19.26
N ARG A 38 29.72 29.85 -18.09
CA ARG A 38 29.42 29.23 -16.79
C ARG A 38 27.95 29.35 -16.40
N ALA A 39 27.31 30.48 -16.71
CA ALA A 39 25.90 30.69 -16.42
C ALA A 39 25.02 29.78 -17.29
N ASP A 40 25.34 29.65 -18.58
CA ASP A 40 24.65 28.81 -19.54
C ASP A 40 24.76 27.33 -19.17
N LEU A 41 25.97 26.83 -18.84
CA LEU A 41 26.16 25.46 -18.39
C LEU A 41 25.35 25.13 -17.11
N ARG A 42 25.32 26.06 -16.14
CA ARG A 42 24.53 25.88 -14.91
C ARG A 42 23.04 25.88 -15.20
N HIS A 43 22.57 26.77 -16.08
CA HIS A 43 21.17 26.81 -16.48
C HIS A 43 20.76 25.54 -17.23
N ALA A 44 21.60 25.06 -18.15
CA ALA A 44 21.38 23.80 -18.86
C ALA A 44 21.37 22.60 -17.90
N SER A 45 22.28 22.57 -16.91
CA SER A 45 22.31 21.52 -15.88
C SER A 45 21.06 21.54 -14.99
N ALA A 46 20.56 22.72 -14.61
CA ALA A 46 19.31 22.87 -13.87
C ALA A 46 18.10 22.39 -14.68
N ARG A 47 18.02 22.73 -15.97
CA ARG A 47 16.97 22.22 -16.86
C ARG A 47 17.05 20.70 -17.03
N LEU A 48 18.25 20.15 -17.18
CA LEU A 48 18.44 18.71 -17.22
C LEU A 48 17.96 18.03 -15.93
N ALA A 49 18.14 18.66 -14.76
CA ALA A 49 17.62 18.12 -13.49
C ALA A 49 16.09 18.06 -13.51
N GLU A 50 15.42 19.10 -14.01
CA GLU A 50 13.96 19.13 -14.16
C GLU A 50 13.48 18.04 -15.13
N ASP A 51 14.09 17.96 -16.32
CA ASP A 51 13.73 16.99 -17.37
C ASP A 51 13.91 15.54 -16.89
N LEU A 52 14.96 15.27 -16.10
CA LEU A 52 15.23 13.94 -15.53
C LEU A 52 14.43 13.63 -14.27
N ARG A 53 13.79 14.63 -13.65
CA ARG A 53 13.40 14.59 -12.23
C ARG A 53 14.57 14.10 -11.38
N GLY A 54 15.76 14.62 -11.68
CA GLY A 54 17.03 14.21 -11.09
C GLY A 54 17.51 15.17 -10.00
N VAL A 55 18.48 14.72 -9.22
CA VAL A 55 19.03 15.43 -8.08
C VAL A 55 20.54 15.58 -8.20
N VAL A 56 21.12 16.53 -7.49
CA VAL A 56 22.57 16.51 -7.23
C VAL A 56 22.77 15.58 -6.03
N PRO A 57 23.37 14.39 -6.21
CA PRO A 57 23.51 13.42 -5.12
C PRO A 57 24.53 13.90 -4.07
N GLU A 58 24.48 13.29 -2.88
CA GLU A 58 25.55 13.46 -1.91
C GLU A 58 26.85 12.86 -2.47
N LEU A 59 27.95 13.63 -2.42
CA LEU A 59 29.23 13.18 -2.95
C LEU A 59 30.06 12.50 -1.85
N SER A 60 30.45 11.25 -2.09
CA SER A 60 31.35 10.52 -1.22
C SER A 60 32.80 10.59 -1.69
N ARG A 61 33.75 10.56 -0.74
CA ARG A 61 35.19 10.39 -1.04
C ARG A 61 35.57 8.94 -1.29
N GLU A 62 34.74 8.00 -0.84
CA GLU A 62 34.93 6.58 -1.07
C GLU A 62 34.26 6.19 -2.41
N PRO A 63 34.84 5.28 -3.20
CA PRO A 63 34.25 4.81 -4.45
C PRO A 63 33.08 3.86 -4.16
N ARG A 64 31.94 4.45 -3.79
CA ARG A 64 30.67 3.78 -3.50
C ARG A 64 29.53 4.45 -4.25
N LEU A 65 28.62 3.66 -4.77
CA LEU A 65 27.46 4.10 -5.54
C LEU A 65 26.19 3.59 -4.84
N VAL A 66 25.49 4.48 -4.14
CA VAL A 66 24.18 4.22 -3.56
C VAL A 66 23.17 5.05 -4.32
N LEU A 67 22.35 4.42 -5.16
CA LEU A 67 21.32 5.11 -5.91
C LEU A 67 19.95 4.71 -5.37
N LYS A 68 19.14 5.70 -5.03
CA LYS A 68 17.76 5.53 -4.58
C LYS A 68 16.79 5.88 -5.69
N ALA A 69 15.85 4.98 -5.98
CA ALA A 69 14.87 5.12 -7.05
C ALA A 69 15.51 5.59 -8.39
N ALA A 70 16.64 4.99 -8.74
CA ALA A 70 17.42 5.34 -9.92
C ALA A 70 16.68 4.98 -11.21
N ARG A 71 16.78 5.84 -12.21
CA ARG A 71 16.16 5.68 -13.53
C ARG A 71 17.20 5.87 -14.63
N HIS A 72 17.00 5.20 -15.76
CA HIS A 72 17.86 5.37 -16.91
C HIS A 72 17.61 6.74 -17.56
N PRO A 73 18.60 7.66 -17.54
CA PRO A 73 18.35 9.07 -17.87
C PRO A 73 17.88 9.27 -19.32
N LEU A 74 18.44 8.53 -20.29
CA LEU A 74 18.01 8.66 -21.68
C LEU A 74 16.56 8.17 -21.90
N LEU A 75 16.12 7.13 -21.17
CA LEU A 75 14.76 6.63 -21.31
C LEU A 75 13.76 7.63 -20.71
N VAL A 76 14.14 8.31 -19.62
CA VAL A 76 13.34 9.39 -19.03
C VAL A 76 13.23 10.57 -20.01
N LEU A 77 14.34 10.96 -20.65
CA LEU A 77 14.33 12.03 -21.66
C LEU A 77 13.52 11.68 -22.92
N ASP A 78 13.47 10.40 -23.28
CA ASP A 78 12.62 9.89 -24.36
C ASP A 78 11.12 9.79 -23.96
N GLY A 79 10.77 10.15 -22.73
CA GLY A 79 9.39 10.14 -22.23
C GLY A 79 8.85 8.74 -21.91
N VAL A 80 9.73 7.75 -21.74
CA VAL A 80 9.35 6.40 -21.31
C VAL A 80 9.06 6.42 -19.81
N ASP A 81 8.00 5.72 -19.39
CA ASP A 81 7.77 5.48 -17.96
C ASP A 81 8.75 4.43 -17.44
N VAL A 82 9.81 4.89 -16.77
CA VAL A 82 10.93 4.05 -16.32
C VAL A 82 10.69 3.59 -14.88
N VAL A 83 10.70 2.28 -14.68
CA VAL A 83 10.70 1.67 -13.35
C VAL A 83 11.97 2.07 -12.60
N ALA A 84 11.79 2.71 -11.44
CA ALA A 84 12.86 3.18 -10.59
C ALA A 84 13.40 2.04 -9.71
N ASN A 85 14.72 1.97 -9.54
CA ASN A 85 15.38 0.89 -8.80
C ASN A 85 16.43 1.40 -7.81
N ASP A 86 16.49 0.76 -6.65
CA ASP A 86 17.57 0.98 -5.69
C ASP A 86 18.78 0.13 -6.05
N VAL A 87 19.98 0.69 -5.96
CA VAL A 87 21.24 -0.06 -6.14
C VAL A 87 22.29 0.42 -5.15
N ASP A 88 23.00 -0.51 -4.51
CA ASP A 88 24.18 -0.22 -3.68
C ASP A 88 25.36 -1.03 -4.21
N LEU A 89 26.46 -0.35 -4.51
CA LEU A 89 27.68 -1.00 -4.96
C LEU A 89 28.90 -0.25 -4.41
N GLY A 90 29.69 -0.94 -3.61
CA GLY A 90 30.91 -0.41 -3.01
C GLY A 90 32.20 -0.92 -3.66
N SER A 91 33.30 -0.24 -3.36
CA SER A 91 34.66 -0.70 -3.62
C SER A 91 34.90 -2.12 -3.08
N GLY A 92 35.56 -2.96 -3.88
CA GLY A 92 35.88 -4.34 -3.54
C GLY A 92 34.67 -5.29 -3.50
N LYS A 93 33.48 -4.82 -3.86
CA LYS A 93 32.25 -5.62 -3.95
C LYS A 93 31.86 -5.91 -5.39
N ALA A 94 31.09 -6.98 -5.58
CA ALA A 94 30.46 -7.31 -6.85
C ALA A 94 28.94 -7.45 -6.72
N LEU A 95 28.21 -6.94 -7.69
CA LEU A 95 26.77 -7.15 -7.87
C LEU A 95 26.54 -8.09 -9.06
N VAL A 96 26.03 -9.29 -8.78
CA VAL A 96 25.70 -10.31 -9.79
C VAL A 96 24.23 -10.19 -10.18
N LEU A 97 23.98 -9.62 -11.35
CA LEU A 97 22.66 -9.40 -11.93
C LEU A 97 22.20 -10.61 -12.74
N SER A 98 21.11 -11.22 -12.32
CA SER A 98 20.53 -12.41 -12.94
C SER A 98 19.06 -12.23 -13.32
N GLY A 99 18.52 -13.17 -14.10
CA GLY A 99 17.15 -13.09 -14.63
C GLY A 99 17.12 -13.02 -16.16
N PRO A 100 15.93 -12.89 -16.77
CA PRO A 100 15.77 -12.94 -18.22
C PRO A 100 16.39 -11.73 -18.93
N ASN A 101 16.83 -11.89 -20.18
CA ASN A 101 17.51 -10.84 -20.95
C ASN A 101 16.64 -9.59 -21.16
N ALA A 102 15.35 -9.77 -21.42
CA ALA A 102 14.40 -8.67 -21.53
C ALA A 102 14.05 -7.99 -20.19
N GLY A 103 14.60 -8.47 -19.06
CA GLY A 103 14.30 -7.96 -17.71
C GLY A 103 14.99 -6.65 -17.34
N GLY A 104 15.92 -6.14 -18.15
CA GLY A 104 16.58 -4.85 -17.92
C GLY A 104 17.96 -4.92 -17.26
N LYS A 105 18.62 -6.09 -17.20
CA LYS A 105 19.97 -6.24 -16.61
C LYS A 105 21.00 -5.25 -17.19
N THR A 106 21.09 -5.18 -18.52
CA THR A 106 21.97 -4.24 -19.23
C THR A 106 21.59 -2.78 -18.97
N VAL A 107 20.30 -2.48 -18.81
CA VAL A 107 19.82 -1.13 -18.47
C VAL A 107 20.32 -0.74 -17.07
N THR A 108 20.25 -1.65 -16.10
CA THR A 108 20.80 -1.44 -14.75
C THR A 108 22.30 -1.15 -14.77
N LEU A 109 23.09 -1.91 -15.56
CA LEU A 109 24.52 -1.60 -15.74
C LEU A 109 24.73 -0.18 -16.28
N LYS A 110 23.97 0.21 -17.31
CA LYS A 110 24.06 1.56 -17.90
C LYS A 110 23.67 2.65 -16.90
N VAL A 111 22.67 2.41 -16.04
CA VAL A 111 22.30 3.33 -14.96
C VAL A 111 23.49 3.59 -14.03
N LEU A 112 24.19 2.54 -13.57
CA LEU A 112 25.35 2.68 -12.69
C LEU A 112 26.48 3.49 -13.34
N GLY A 113 26.83 3.16 -14.58
CA GLY A 113 27.89 3.85 -15.32
C GLY A 113 27.54 5.31 -15.61
N LEU A 114 26.32 5.58 -16.05
CA LEU A 114 25.85 6.95 -16.32
C LEU A 114 25.80 7.78 -15.04
N ALA A 115 25.28 7.24 -13.94
CA ALA A 115 25.25 7.96 -12.66
C ALA A 115 26.67 8.35 -12.19
N ALA A 116 27.63 7.43 -12.25
CA ALA A 116 29.03 7.70 -11.90
C ALA A 116 29.64 8.81 -12.78
N LEU A 117 29.42 8.75 -14.10
CA LEU A 117 29.95 9.73 -15.03
C LEU A 117 29.28 11.10 -14.91
N MET A 118 27.96 11.14 -14.73
CA MET A 118 27.17 12.37 -14.57
C MET A 118 27.56 13.11 -13.29
N ALA A 119 27.65 12.40 -12.16
CA ALA A 119 28.10 12.99 -10.90
C ALA A 119 29.51 13.60 -11.04
N ARG A 120 30.43 12.89 -11.71
CA ARG A 120 31.80 13.39 -11.97
C ARG A 120 31.83 14.59 -12.92
N ALA A 121 30.88 14.68 -13.84
CA ALA A 121 30.71 15.83 -14.73
C ALA A 121 30.01 17.02 -14.05
N GLY A 122 29.56 16.88 -12.80
CA GLY A 122 28.77 17.91 -12.11
C GLY A 122 27.34 18.04 -12.66
N LEU A 123 26.81 16.97 -13.24
CA LEU A 123 25.45 16.88 -13.74
C LEU A 123 24.53 16.21 -12.71
N PRO A 124 23.24 16.55 -12.70
CA PRO A 124 22.24 15.87 -11.87
C PRO A 124 22.11 14.40 -12.28
N VAL A 125 21.85 13.52 -11.32
CA VAL A 125 21.61 12.10 -11.54
C VAL A 125 20.10 11.83 -11.45
N ALA A 126 19.58 10.99 -12.34
CA ALA A 126 18.17 10.59 -12.34
C ALA A 126 17.87 9.59 -11.19
N ALA A 127 17.89 10.08 -9.95
CA ALA A 127 17.67 9.34 -8.72
C ALA A 127 17.04 10.27 -7.65
N GLU A 128 16.78 9.76 -6.45
CA GLU A 128 16.23 10.52 -5.31
C GLU A 128 17.32 11.10 -4.39
N GLU A 129 16.95 12.07 -3.56
CA GLU A 129 17.85 12.91 -2.74
C GLU A 129 18.78 12.11 -1.81
N ASP A 130 18.34 10.94 -1.33
CA ASP A 130 19.11 10.04 -0.46
C ASP A 130 20.22 9.26 -1.20
N SER A 131 20.45 9.55 -2.49
CA SER A 131 21.50 8.92 -3.28
C SER A 131 22.88 9.47 -2.94
N VAL A 132 23.86 8.58 -2.82
CA VAL A 132 25.27 8.88 -2.56
C VAL A 132 26.11 8.39 -3.74
N VAL A 133 26.93 9.27 -4.32
CA VAL A 133 27.82 8.92 -5.43
C VAL A 133 29.26 9.28 -5.09
N GLY A 134 30.08 8.25 -4.98
CA GLY A 134 31.53 8.33 -4.90
C GLY A 134 32.16 8.54 -6.26
N PHE A 135 33.37 9.11 -6.27
CA PHE A 135 34.12 9.25 -7.51
C PHE A 135 34.74 7.91 -7.92
N HIS A 136 34.17 7.32 -8.97
CA HIS A 136 34.77 6.17 -9.65
C HIS A 136 35.63 6.63 -10.82
N HIS A 137 36.88 6.18 -10.87
CA HIS A 137 37.79 6.41 -11.97
C HIS A 137 38.83 5.29 -12.07
N PRO A 138 38.93 4.58 -13.21
CA PRO A 138 38.10 4.69 -14.41
C PRO A 138 36.73 4.00 -14.26
N VAL A 139 35.79 4.34 -15.16
CA VAL A 139 34.60 3.52 -15.43
C VAL A 139 34.93 2.63 -16.63
N LEU A 140 34.98 1.32 -16.41
CA LEU A 140 35.41 0.30 -17.36
C LEU A 140 34.22 -0.57 -17.75
N THR A 141 34.07 -0.88 -19.04
CA THR A 141 32.90 -1.61 -19.52
C THR A 141 33.27 -2.67 -20.55
N ASP A 142 32.64 -3.84 -20.41
CA ASP A 142 32.48 -4.82 -21.49
C ASP A 142 30.98 -5.02 -21.70
N ILE A 143 30.36 -4.09 -22.44
CA ILE A 143 28.93 -4.07 -22.74
C ILE A 143 28.80 -3.91 -24.26
N GLY A 144 28.20 -4.87 -24.95
CA GLY A 144 28.09 -4.84 -26.42
C GLY A 144 26.88 -5.60 -26.94
N ASP A 145 26.28 -5.08 -28.03
CA ASP A 145 25.24 -5.78 -28.78
C ASP A 145 25.91 -6.82 -29.70
N GLU A 146 25.89 -8.09 -29.30
CA GLU A 146 26.30 -9.23 -30.14
C GLU A 146 25.26 -9.54 -31.24
N GLN A 147 24.97 -8.57 -32.12
CA GLN A 147 24.06 -8.80 -33.27
C GLN A 147 24.71 -8.49 -34.62
N SER A 148 25.94 -8.99 -34.83
CA SER A 148 26.49 -9.09 -36.18
C SER A 148 27.03 -10.49 -36.46
N ILE A 149 26.25 -11.24 -37.24
CA ILE A 149 26.48 -12.62 -37.72
C ILE A 149 27.80 -12.75 -38.52
N GLN A 150 28.45 -11.64 -38.88
CA GLN A 150 29.66 -11.64 -39.71
C GLN A 150 30.98 -11.89 -38.95
N LYS A 151 30.97 -12.08 -37.62
CA LYS A 151 32.21 -12.09 -36.80
C LYS A 151 32.35 -13.21 -35.76
N ASN A 152 31.77 -14.39 -35.96
CA ASN A 152 31.66 -15.42 -34.92
C ASN A 152 32.97 -15.96 -34.27
N LEU A 153 34.17 -15.75 -34.83
CA LEU A 153 35.46 -16.01 -34.13
C LEU A 153 36.12 -14.73 -33.57
N SER A 154 35.72 -13.58 -34.11
CA SER A 154 36.25 -12.26 -33.76
C SER A 154 35.54 -11.65 -32.54
N THR A 155 34.42 -12.20 -32.07
CA THR A 155 33.65 -11.65 -30.94
C THR A 155 34.20 -12.15 -29.59
N PHE A 156 34.31 -13.47 -29.37
CA PHE A 156 34.88 -14.00 -28.11
C PHE A 156 36.32 -13.52 -27.86
N SER A 157 37.18 -13.59 -28.88
CA SER A 157 38.57 -13.11 -28.77
C SER A 157 38.64 -11.60 -28.50
N ALA A 158 37.70 -10.82 -29.05
CA ALA A 158 37.61 -9.39 -28.76
C ALA A 158 37.13 -9.11 -27.34
N HIS A 159 36.13 -9.85 -26.84
CA HIS A 159 35.70 -9.80 -25.44
C HIS A 159 36.86 -10.14 -24.51
N VAL A 160 37.56 -11.25 -24.73
CA VAL A 160 38.72 -11.62 -23.92
C VAL A 160 39.81 -10.54 -23.96
N THR A 161 40.11 -9.98 -25.14
CA THR A 161 41.07 -8.88 -25.26
C THR A 161 40.61 -7.63 -24.50
N ASN A 162 39.32 -7.32 -24.50
CA ASN A 162 38.76 -6.21 -23.74
C ASN A 162 38.83 -6.48 -22.23
N LEU A 163 38.48 -7.68 -21.78
CA LEU A 163 38.58 -8.10 -20.38
C LEU A 163 40.02 -7.99 -19.85
N VAL A 164 41.02 -8.34 -20.66
CA VAL A 164 42.44 -8.12 -20.30
C VAL A 164 42.71 -6.64 -20.04
N ARG A 165 42.25 -5.74 -20.92
CA ARG A 165 42.40 -4.29 -20.73
C ARG A 165 41.66 -3.78 -19.49
N VAL A 166 40.48 -4.34 -19.20
CA VAL A 166 39.70 -4.03 -17.99
C VAL A 166 40.50 -4.41 -16.75
N ILE A 167 41.07 -5.62 -16.69
CA ILE A 167 41.90 -6.06 -15.56
C ILE A 167 43.14 -5.17 -15.40
N GLU A 168 43.81 -4.82 -16.50
CA GLU A 168 45.03 -3.98 -16.48
C GLU A 168 44.76 -2.54 -16.02
N ALA A 169 43.58 -2.00 -16.34
CA ALA A 169 43.19 -0.63 -15.96
C ALA A 169 42.40 -0.55 -14.63
N SER A 170 42.06 -1.69 -14.04
CA SER A 170 41.24 -1.80 -12.83
C SER A 170 42.05 -1.53 -11.56
N GLY A 171 41.36 -1.09 -10.50
CA GLY A 171 41.93 -0.75 -9.21
C GLY A 171 40.85 -0.33 -8.19
N PRO A 172 41.23 0.17 -7.00
CA PRO A 172 40.30 0.44 -5.90
C PRO A 172 39.19 1.46 -6.21
N GLU A 173 39.46 2.40 -7.10
CA GLU A 173 38.52 3.44 -7.52
C GLU A 173 37.76 3.09 -8.81
N ALA A 174 38.04 1.93 -9.41
CA ALA A 174 37.41 1.56 -10.67
C ALA A 174 35.96 1.10 -10.46
N LEU A 175 35.08 1.48 -11.39
CA LEU A 175 33.76 0.87 -11.57
C LEU A 175 33.82 0.00 -12.82
N VAL A 176 33.58 -1.30 -12.68
CA VAL A 176 33.66 -2.28 -13.76
C VAL A 176 32.27 -2.83 -14.07
N LEU A 177 31.81 -2.67 -15.31
CA LEU A 177 30.48 -3.08 -15.75
C LEU A 177 30.60 -4.13 -16.85
N LEU A 178 30.12 -5.34 -16.60
CA LEU A 178 30.32 -6.48 -17.49
C LEU A 178 28.98 -7.11 -17.88
N ASP A 179 28.68 -7.16 -19.17
CA ASP A 179 27.45 -7.78 -19.66
C ASP A 179 27.75 -9.17 -20.21
N GLU A 180 27.10 -10.19 -19.65
CA GLU A 180 27.18 -11.60 -20.08
C GLU A 180 28.62 -12.09 -20.32
N VAL A 181 29.46 -11.99 -19.29
CA VAL A 181 30.90 -12.35 -19.37
C VAL A 181 31.10 -13.78 -19.88
N ALA A 182 32.05 -13.94 -20.81
CA ALA A 182 32.52 -15.22 -21.33
C ALA A 182 31.42 -16.09 -21.99
N THR A 183 30.39 -15.47 -22.54
CA THR A 183 29.44 -16.14 -23.44
C THR A 183 30.11 -16.57 -24.75
N GLY A 184 29.55 -17.60 -25.39
CA GLY A 184 30.07 -18.11 -26.68
C GLY A 184 31.16 -19.18 -26.60
N THR A 185 31.47 -19.69 -25.40
CA THR A 185 32.35 -20.86 -25.18
C THR A 185 31.61 -21.96 -24.40
N ASP A 186 32.32 -23.04 -24.05
CA ASP A 186 31.81 -24.07 -23.15
C ASP A 186 31.26 -23.44 -21.84
N PRO A 187 30.01 -23.73 -21.44
CA PRO A 187 29.41 -23.10 -20.27
C PRO A 187 30.16 -23.35 -18.95
N ALA A 188 30.81 -24.50 -18.79
CA ALA A 188 31.56 -24.81 -17.57
C ALA A 188 32.86 -24.01 -17.51
N GLU A 189 33.59 -23.92 -18.63
CA GLU A 189 34.79 -23.09 -18.76
C GLU A 189 34.46 -21.60 -18.62
N GLY A 190 33.41 -21.13 -19.30
CA GLY A 190 32.96 -19.74 -19.24
C GLY A 190 32.56 -19.31 -17.83
N ALA A 191 31.80 -20.16 -17.11
CA ALA A 191 31.43 -19.90 -15.72
C ALA A 191 32.66 -19.84 -14.80
N ALA A 192 33.63 -20.74 -14.97
CA ALA A 192 34.86 -20.74 -14.18
C ALA A 192 35.71 -19.48 -14.43
N LEU A 193 35.83 -19.07 -15.70
CA LEU A 193 36.54 -17.85 -16.09
C LEU A 193 35.86 -16.61 -15.49
N ALA A 194 34.53 -16.52 -15.56
CA ALA A 194 33.77 -15.41 -15.00
C ALA A 194 33.96 -15.30 -13.48
N CYS A 195 33.91 -16.42 -12.75
CA CYS A 195 34.16 -16.44 -11.30
C CYS A 195 35.57 -15.94 -10.97
N ALA A 196 36.58 -16.44 -11.68
CA ALA A 196 37.97 -16.06 -11.47
C ALA A 196 38.22 -14.57 -11.78
N LEU A 197 37.58 -14.05 -12.83
CA LEU A 197 37.64 -12.65 -13.20
C LEU A 197 37.06 -11.74 -12.10
N ILE A 198 35.85 -12.04 -11.63
CA ILE A 198 35.18 -11.21 -10.62
C ILE A 198 35.97 -11.22 -9.31
N ASP A 199 36.44 -12.39 -8.86
CA ASP A 199 37.29 -12.48 -7.67
C ASP A 199 38.55 -11.64 -7.81
N ALA A 200 39.22 -11.68 -8.97
CA ALA A 200 40.41 -10.88 -9.23
C ALA A 200 40.12 -9.37 -9.18
N LEU A 201 39.03 -8.92 -9.80
CA LEU A 201 38.63 -7.50 -9.81
C LEU A 201 38.25 -7.02 -8.40
N CYS A 202 37.49 -7.81 -7.64
CA CYS A 202 37.16 -7.49 -6.25
C CYS A 202 38.41 -7.45 -5.36
N LYS A 203 39.38 -8.36 -5.56
CA LYS A 203 40.67 -8.34 -4.85
C LYS A 203 41.51 -7.09 -5.16
N GLN A 204 41.37 -6.52 -6.35
CA GLN A 204 41.98 -5.23 -6.70
C GLN A 204 41.24 -4.03 -6.10
N GLY A 205 40.10 -4.24 -5.43
CA GLY A 205 39.28 -3.20 -4.82
C GLY A 205 38.27 -2.56 -5.79
N ALA A 206 38.09 -3.09 -7.00
CA ALA A 206 37.13 -2.53 -7.93
C ALA A 206 35.68 -2.78 -7.46
N ALA A 207 34.81 -1.83 -7.76
CA ALA A 207 33.36 -2.01 -7.68
C ALA A 207 32.90 -2.68 -8.98
N VAL A 208 32.31 -3.88 -8.90
CA VAL A 208 31.97 -4.68 -10.08
C VAL A 208 30.46 -4.87 -10.19
N ALA A 209 29.87 -4.63 -11.35
CA ALA A 209 28.51 -5.08 -11.66
C ALA A 209 28.55 -5.97 -12.89
N VAL A 210 27.97 -7.16 -12.79
CA VAL A 210 28.05 -8.18 -13.85
C VAL A 210 26.70 -8.81 -14.10
N THR A 211 26.31 -8.97 -15.37
CA THR A 211 25.12 -9.77 -15.72
C THR A 211 25.53 -11.21 -16.03
N THR A 212 24.69 -12.17 -15.67
CA THR A 212 25.02 -13.58 -15.89
C THR A 212 23.81 -14.47 -16.10
N HIS A 213 24.08 -15.60 -16.76
CA HIS A 213 23.21 -16.77 -16.82
C HIS A 213 23.80 -17.98 -16.09
N TYR A 214 25.04 -17.89 -15.62
CA TYR A 214 25.75 -19.01 -15.01
C TYR A 214 25.31 -19.22 -13.56
N GLU A 215 24.79 -20.41 -13.26
CA GLU A 215 24.41 -20.83 -11.90
C GLU A 215 25.59 -20.72 -10.92
N ARG A 216 26.80 -21.09 -11.36
CA ARG A 216 28.01 -21.03 -10.54
C ARG A 216 28.32 -19.62 -10.03
N LEU A 217 28.04 -18.60 -10.83
CA LEU A 217 28.24 -17.21 -10.43
C LEU A 217 27.22 -16.77 -9.37
N LYS A 218 25.97 -17.24 -9.51
CA LYS A 218 24.91 -17.03 -8.50
C LYS A 218 25.25 -17.72 -7.17
N ALA A 219 25.83 -18.91 -7.24
CA ALA A 219 26.28 -19.66 -6.07
C ALA A 219 27.48 -19.00 -5.38
N MET A 220 28.40 -18.39 -6.14
CA MET A 220 29.56 -17.67 -5.62
C MET A 220 29.16 -16.55 -4.64
N ALA A 221 28.04 -15.86 -4.89
CA ALA A 221 27.49 -14.84 -3.99
C ALA A 221 26.94 -15.38 -2.66
N VAL A 222 26.75 -16.70 -2.53
CA VAL A 222 26.39 -17.36 -1.26
C VAL A 222 27.65 -17.68 -0.45
N GLU A 223 28.79 -17.86 -1.12
CA GLU A 223 30.06 -18.29 -0.51
C GLU A 223 30.96 -17.11 -0.13
N ASP A 224 30.80 -15.95 -0.76
CA ASP A 224 31.66 -14.77 -0.58
C ASP A 224 30.83 -13.50 -0.26
N ASP A 225 31.00 -12.96 0.94
CA ASP A 225 30.30 -11.76 1.43
C ASP A 225 30.59 -10.48 0.60
N ARG A 226 31.63 -10.49 -0.24
CA ARG A 226 31.92 -9.38 -1.16
C ARG A 226 30.97 -9.35 -2.35
N ILE A 227 30.26 -10.44 -2.61
CA ILE A 227 29.48 -10.64 -3.82
C ILE A 227 28.01 -10.74 -3.46
N GLU A 228 27.22 -9.81 -3.97
CA GLU A 228 25.80 -9.70 -3.70
C GLU A 228 25.03 -10.13 -4.97
N ASN A 229 24.00 -10.96 -4.79
CA ASN A 229 23.10 -11.33 -5.88
C ASN A 229 22.00 -10.28 -6.02
N ALA A 230 21.64 -9.96 -7.25
CA ALA A 230 20.39 -9.28 -7.53
C ALA A 230 19.72 -9.86 -8.77
N SER A 231 18.41 -9.72 -8.85
CA SER A 231 17.62 -10.24 -9.96
C SER A 231 16.64 -9.22 -10.51
N VAL A 232 16.42 -9.29 -11.81
CA VAL A 232 15.35 -8.53 -12.48
C VAL A 232 14.10 -9.38 -12.60
N GLY A 233 12.95 -8.83 -12.23
CA GLY A 233 11.67 -9.56 -12.25
C GLY A 233 11.08 -9.76 -13.64
N PHE A 234 10.29 -10.83 -13.79
CA PHE A 234 9.55 -11.15 -15.01
C PHE A 234 8.22 -11.82 -14.67
N ASP A 235 7.13 -11.19 -15.09
CA ASP A 235 5.78 -11.71 -14.90
C ASP A 235 5.47 -12.75 -15.99
N VAL A 236 5.54 -14.03 -15.62
CA VAL A 236 5.26 -15.15 -16.54
C VAL A 236 3.80 -15.21 -16.96
N SER A 237 2.87 -14.66 -16.17
CA SER A 237 1.45 -14.64 -16.55
C SER A 237 1.18 -13.65 -17.68
N LYS A 238 1.78 -12.46 -17.58
CA LYS A 238 1.69 -11.37 -18.57
C LYS A 238 2.74 -11.46 -19.67
N MET A 239 3.75 -12.31 -19.52
CA MET A 239 4.92 -12.41 -20.41
C MET A 239 5.65 -11.08 -20.56
N ALA A 240 5.73 -10.32 -19.48
CA ALA A 240 6.31 -8.98 -19.47
C ALA A 240 7.39 -8.86 -18.39
N PRO A 241 8.52 -8.21 -18.69
CA PRO A 241 9.49 -7.84 -17.67
C PRO A 241 8.86 -6.85 -16.67
N THR A 242 9.16 -7.00 -15.39
CA THR A 242 8.72 -6.02 -14.38
C THR A 242 9.71 -4.87 -14.24
N PHE A 243 10.96 -5.07 -14.72
CA PHE A 243 12.08 -4.13 -14.58
C PHE A 243 12.44 -3.75 -13.13
N VAL A 244 11.85 -4.44 -12.15
CA VAL A 244 12.14 -4.26 -10.72
C VAL A 244 13.37 -5.10 -10.39
N LEU A 245 14.37 -4.45 -9.82
CA LEU A 245 15.56 -5.05 -9.26
C LEU A 245 15.28 -5.51 -7.84
N ARG A 246 15.49 -6.79 -7.57
CA ARG A 246 15.40 -7.40 -6.24
C ARG A 246 16.79 -7.71 -5.74
N ASP A 247 17.18 -7.00 -4.70
CA ASP A 247 18.49 -7.15 -4.06
C ASP A 247 18.53 -8.39 -3.14
N GLY A 248 19.69 -9.04 -3.06
CA GLY A 248 19.94 -10.27 -2.32
C GLY A 248 19.36 -11.55 -2.91
N VAL A 249 18.66 -11.50 -4.06
CA VAL A 249 17.95 -12.65 -4.62
C VAL A 249 18.49 -13.03 -6.00
N PRO A 250 19.01 -14.25 -6.20
CA PRO A 250 19.34 -14.73 -7.54
C PRO A 250 18.05 -15.02 -8.33
N GLY A 251 18.08 -14.73 -9.63
CA GLY A 251 16.97 -14.93 -10.55
C GLY A 251 16.94 -16.35 -11.12
N SER A 252 15.77 -16.97 -11.20
CA SER A 252 15.59 -18.31 -11.75
C SER A 252 15.58 -18.33 -13.28
N SER A 253 16.05 -19.43 -13.85
CA SER A 253 15.99 -19.66 -15.29
C SER A 253 14.53 -19.92 -15.71
N SER A 254 14.00 -19.03 -16.55
CA SER A 254 12.59 -19.05 -16.98
C SER A 254 12.35 -19.71 -18.36
N ALA A 255 13.39 -20.19 -19.03
CA ALA A 255 13.33 -20.65 -20.42
C ALA A 255 12.23 -21.71 -20.68
N LEU A 256 12.14 -22.75 -19.85
CA LEU A 256 11.13 -23.81 -20.01
C LEU A 256 9.69 -23.32 -19.71
N ARG A 257 9.52 -22.40 -18.75
CA ARG A 257 8.21 -21.80 -18.42
C ARG A 257 7.73 -20.91 -19.56
N VAL A 258 8.64 -20.12 -20.12
CA VAL A 258 8.42 -19.28 -21.30
C VAL A 258 8.04 -20.18 -22.49
N ALA A 259 8.80 -21.24 -22.76
CA ALA A 259 8.51 -22.19 -23.84
C ALA A 259 7.11 -22.83 -23.70
N ARG A 260 6.71 -23.25 -22.49
CA ARG A 260 5.35 -23.73 -22.21
C ARG A 260 4.28 -22.71 -22.60
N ARG A 261 4.49 -21.45 -22.22
CA ARG A 261 3.52 -20.37 -22.50
C ARG A 261 3.41 -20.06 -24.00
N PHE A 262 4.49 -20.28 -24.76
CA PHE A 262 4.49 -20.21 -26.23
C PHE A 262 3.93 -21.47 -26.92
N GLY A 263 3.38 -22.42 -26.15
CA GLY A 263 2.71 -23.60 -26.69
C GLY A 263 3.64 -24.78 -26.98
N MET A 264 4.83 -24.83 -26.38
CA MET A 264 5.67 -26.03 -26.46
C MET A 264 4.95 -27.22 -25.82
N PRO A 265 4.83 -28.36 -26.52
CA PRO A 265 4.19 -29.57 -25.98
C PRO A 265 4.80 -30.03 -24.65
N ASP A 266 3.95 -30.44 -23.70
CA ASP A 266 4.37 -30.82 -22.36
C ASP A 266 5.30 -32.05 -22.34
N ASP A 267 5.14 -32.98 -23.27
CA ASP A 267 6.02 -34.15 -23.42
C ASP A 267 7.46 -33.74 -23.78
N ILE A 268 7.63 -32.72 -24.63
CA ILE A 268 8.95 -32.15 -24.96
C ILE A 268 9.53 -31.43 -23.74
N LEU A 269 8.72 -30.67 -23.01
CA LEU A 269 9.16 -29.93 -21.82
C LEU A 269 9.57 -30.87 -20.68
N GLU A 270 8.82 -31.93 -20.45
CA GLU A 270 9.14 -32.96 -19.46
C GLU A 270 10.44 -33.66 -19.82
N ARG A 271 10.63 -33.99 -21.10
CA ARG A 271 11.88 -34.58 -21.58
C ARG A 271 13.05 -33.60 -21.46
N ALA A 272 12.85 -32.33 -21.80
CA ALA A 272 13.89 -31.29 -21.65
C ALA A 272 14.28 -31.12 -20.18
N LEU A 273 13.31 -31.11 -19.26
CA LEU A 273 13.54 -31.05 -17.83
C LEU A 273 14.32 -32.27 -17.33
N ALA A 274 14.03 -33.47 -17.82
CA ALA A 274 14.77 -34.68 -17.47
C ALA A 274 16.22 -34.69 -17.97
N LEU A 275 16.56 -33.92 -19.01
CA LEU A 275 17.93 -33.79 -19.54
C LEU A 275 18.78 -32.79 -18.76
N VAL A 276 18.16 -31.90 -17.97
CA VAL A 276 18.92 -30.96 -17.12
C VAL A 276 19.61 -31.75 -16.00
N PRO A 277 20.90 -31.51 -15.73
CA PRO A 277 21.61 -32.13 -14.60
C PRO A 277 20.84 -32.01 -13.29
N GLU A 278 20.90 -33.05 -12.45
CA GLU A 278 20.14 -33.07 -11.19
C GLU A 278 20.56 -31.94 -10.24
N ASP A 279 21.85 -31.63 -10.18
CA ASP A 279 22.40 -30.53 -9.38
C ASP A 279 21.83 -29.16 -9.82
N SER A 280 21.82 -28.88 -11.12
CA SER A 280 21.22 -27.67 -11.69
C SER A 280 19.72 -27.59 -11.42
N ARG A 281 18.98 -28.71 -11.55
CA ARG A 281 17.54 -28.76 -11.21
C ARG A 281 17.28 -28.44 -9.73
N SER A 282 18.10 -29.00 -8.85
CA SER A 282 18.00 -28.77 -7.40
C SER A 282 18.29 -27.31 -7.04
N PHE A 283 19.35 -26.74 -7.62
CA PHE A 283 19.71 -25.34 -7.44
C PHE A 283 18.62 -24.40 -7.95
N ASP A 284 18.13 -24.58 -9.17
CA ASP A 284 17.04 -23.77 -9.73
C ASP A 284 15.75 -23.89 -8.90
N ALA A 285 15.44 -25.08 -8.34
CA ALA A 285 14.29 -25.27 -7.46
C ALA A 285 14.46 -24.49 -6.15
N LEU A 286 15.65 -24.48 -5.55
CA LEU A 286 15.96 -23.69 -4.37
C LEU A 286 15.86 -22.19 -4.64
N VAL A 287 16.45 -21.72 -5.74
CA VAL A 287 16.36 -20.31 -6.18
C VAL A 287 14.90 -19.89 -6.36
N ARG A 288 14.08 -20.73 -6.99
CA ARG A 288 12.62 -20.47 -7.13
C ARG A 288 11.90 -20.40 -5.80
N GLN A 289 12.23 -21.29 -4.86
CA GLN A 289 11.63 -21.24 -3.53
C GLN A 289 12.01 -19.96 -2.77
N LEU A 290 13.26 -19.49 -2.95
CA LEU A 290 13.70 -18.21 -2.42
C LEU A 290 12.92 -17.06 -3.07
N GLU A 291 12.85 -17.00 -4.41
CA GLU A 291 12.09 -15.98 -5.14
C GLU A 291 10.63 -15.90 -4.67
N GLN A 292 9.95 -17.04 -4.55
CA GLN A 292 8.55 -17.09 -4.08
C GLN A 292 8.40 -16.59 -2.64
N ARG A 293 9.35 -16.92 -1.76
CA ARG A 293 9.35 -16.41 -0.39
C ARG A 293 9.57 -14.90 -0.36
N PHE A 294 10.51 -14.38 -1.14
CA PHE A 294 10.72 -12.94 -1.26
C PHE A 294 9.48 -12.23 -1.78
N GLU A 295 8.82 -12.74 -2.83
CA GLU A 295 7.57 -12.18 -3.34
C GLU A 295 6.45 -12.17 -2.28
N SER A 296 6.32 -13.26 -1.52
CA SER A 296 5.34 -13.32 -0.42
C SER A 296 5.65 -12.32 0.69
N LEU A 297 6.94 -12.15 1.03
CA LEU A 297 7.38 -11.19 2.04
C LEU A 297 7.18 -9.75 1.59
N GLU A 298 7.43 -9.45 0.32
CA GLU A 298 7.15 -8.14 -0.28
C GLU A 298 5.66 -7.83 -0.26
N SER A 299 4.79 -8.79 -0.62
CA SER A 299 3.33 -8.62 -0.55
C SER A 299 2.86 -8.34 0.87
N LEU A 300 3.29 -9.16 1.83
CA LEU A 300 2.95 -9.00 3.24
C LEU A 300 3.45 -7.67 3.81
N ARG A 301 4.65 -7.24 3.41
CA ARG A 301 5.20 -5.94 3.81
C ARG A 301 4.39 -4.79 3.22
N GLY A 302 3.98 -4.90 1.95
CA GLY A 302 3.12 -3.93 1.28
C GLY A 302 1.75 -3.80 1.97
N GLU A 303 1.12 -4.93 2.29
CA GLU A 303 -0.15 -4.98 3.03
C GLU A 303 -0.03 -4.37 4.44
N ALA A 304 1.06 -4.67 5.14
CA ALA A 304 1.33 -4.08 6.45
C ALA A 304 1.55 -2.56 6.37
N ASP A 305 2.22 -2.07 5.32
CA ASP A 305 2.43 -0.64 5.11
C ASP A 305 1.12 0.09 4.75
N THR A 306 0.22 -0.52 3.96
CA THR A 306 -1.09 0.06 3.67
C THR A 306 -1.96 0.11 4.92
N GLU A 307 -2.04 -0.98 5.68
CA GLU A 307 -2.78 -1.02 6.95
C GLU A 307 -2.22 0.00 7.96
N ARG A 308 -0.90 0.16 8.03
CA ARG A 308 -0.25 1.16 8.89
C ARG A 308 -0.61 2.59 8.49
N ARG A 309 -0.68 2.90 7.19
CA ARG A 309 -1.09 4.21 6.68
C ARG A 309 -2.57 4.49 6.97
N GLU A 310 -3.44 3.50 6.79
CA GLU A 310 -4.86 3.63 7.13
C GLU A 310 -5.07 3.84 8.62
N ALA A 311 -4.38 3.07 9.47
CA ALA A 311 -4.42 3.24 10.91
C ALA A 311 -3.91 4.63 11.35
N ALA A 312 -2.86 5.16 10.70
CA ALA A 312 -2.37 6.51 10.96
C ALA A 312 -3.41 7.58 10.59
N ARG A 313 -4.04 7.45 9.42
CA ARG A 313 -5.11 8.37 8.98
C ARG A 313 -6.32 8.33 9.90
N LEU A 314 -6.79 7.13 10.28
CA LEU A 314 -7.92 6.98 11.21
C LEU A 314 -7.61 7.56 12.59
N ARG A 315 -6.36 7.45 13.06
CA ARG A 315 -5.92 8.09 14.31
C ARG A 315 -5.96 9.61 14.20
N GLU A 316 -5.46 10.19 13.11
CA GLU A 316 -5.51 11.64 12.88
C GLU A 316 -6.95 12.16 12.79
N GLU A 317 -7.83 11.43 12.10
CA GLU A 317 -9.27 11.75 12.03
C GLU A 317 -9.94 11.66 13.41
N ALA A 318 -9.63 10.63 14.21
CA ALA A 318 -10.15 10.48 15.57
C ALA A 318 -9.66 11.60 16.51
N GLU A 319 -8.38 11.97 16.44
CA GLU A 319 -7.81 13.08 17.19
C GLU A 319 -8.49 14.40 16.83
N ARG A 320 -8.77 14.64 15.54
CA ARG A 320 -9.51 15.82 15.09
C ARG A 320 -10.92 15.87 15.67
N VAL A 321 -11.65 14.76 15.64
CA VAL A 321 -13.02 14.66 16.19
C VAL A 321 -13.02 14.89 17.70
N LEU A 322 -12.06 14.31 18.43
CA LEU A 322 -11.92 14.51 19.87
C LEU A 322 -11.59 15.98 20.20
N ALA A 323 -10.71 16.61 19.43
CA ALA A 323 -10.38 18.03 19.61
C ALA A 323 -11.60 18.93 19.36
N GLU A 324 -12.39 18.66 18.31
CA GLU A 324 -13.64 19.38 18.04
C GLU A 324 -14.68 19.18 19.16
N ALA A 325 -14.84 17.96 19.68
CA ALA A 325 -15.74 17.66 20.79
C ALA A 325 -15.31 18.40 22.06
N ALA A 326 -14.03 18.33 22.43
CA ALA A 326 -13.48 19.04 23.58
C ALA A 326 -13.66 20.57 23.47
N ALA A 327 -13.48 21.13 22.27
CA ALA A 327 -13.72 22.55 22.02
C ALA A 327 -15.21 22.93 22.20
N ARG A 328 -16.14 22.08 21.72
CA ARG A 328 -17.59 22.29 21.93
C ARG A 328 -17.96 22.21 23.40
N ASP A 329 -17.45 21.24 24.13
CA ASP A 329 -17.74 21.06 25.56
C ASP A 329 -17.18 22.22 26.39
N LYS A 330 -15.94 22.67 26.10
CA LYS A 330 -15.36 23.86 26.73
C LYS A 330 -16.20 25.11 26.48
N LYS A 331 -16.75 25.28 25.27
CA LYS A 331 -17.63 26.40 24.93
C LYS A 331 -18.96 26.34 25.68
N LYS A 332 -19.57 25.16 25.80
CA LYS A 332 -20.80 24.95 26.59
C LYS A 332 -20.59 25.25 28.06
N LEU A 333 -19.55 24.68 28.67
CA LEU A 333 -19.18 24.91 30.06
C LEU A 333 -18.88 26.38 30.35
N GLY A 334 -18.20 27.07 29.43
CA GLY A 334 -17.97 28.51 29.53
C GLY A 334 -19.27 29.32 29.54
N ALA A 335 -20.21 29.00 28.65
CA ALA A 335 -21.51 29.66 28.59
C ALA A 335 -22.38 29.39 29.83
N GLU A 336 -22.35 28.17 30.37
CA GLU A 336 -23.04 27.82 31.63
C GLU A 336 -22.44 28.55 32.83
N ALA A 337 -21.10 28.62 32.93
CA ALA A 337 -20.42 29.36 33.98
C ALA A 337 -20.75 30.86 33.93
N GLU A 338 -20.83 31.46 32.74
CA GLU A 338 -21.19 32.86 32.55
C GLU A 338 -22.65 33.14 32.95
N LYS A 339 -23.58 32.23 32.61
CA LYS A 339 -24.97 32.29 33.08
C LYS A 339 -25.06 32.24 34.60
N LEU A 340 -24.38 31.28 35.25
CA LEU A 340 -24.35 31.14 36.70
C LEU A 340 -23.75 32.37 37.40
N MET A 341 -22.67 32.93 36.87
CA MET A 341 -22.06 34.15 37.41
C MET A 341 -22.99 35.35 37.27
N THR A 342 -23.72 35.45 36.16
CA THR A 342 -24.73 36.50 35.95
C THR A 342 -25.87 36.36 36.97
N GLN A 343 -26.39 35.14 37.18
CA GLN A 343 -27.43 34.86 38.19
C GLN A 343 -26.95 35.20 39.61
N LEU A 344 -25.74 34.77 39.99
CA LEU A 344 -25.16 35.08 41.30
C LEU A 344 -24.98 36.59 41.50
N SER A 345 -24.61 37.32 40.45
CA SER A 345 -24.47 38.78 40.51
C SER A 345 -25.81 39.48 40.73
N ARG A 346 -26.89 39.00 40.08
CA ARG A 346 -28.25 39.51 40.28
C ARG A 346 -28.77 39.22 41.68
N ALA A 347 -28.64 37.97 42.14
CA ALA A 347 -29.03 37.58 43.50
C ALA A 347 -28.29 38.41 44.58
N ARG A 348 -27.00 38.69 44.38
CA ARG A 348 -26.22 39.57 45.27
C ARG A 348 -26.72 41.03 45.25
N ALA A 349 -27.08 41.54 44.08
CA ALA A 349 -27.64 42.89 43.94
C ALA A 349 -29.00 43.01 44.65
N GLU A 350 -29.87 42.01 44.48
CA GLU A 350 -31.16 41.93 45.16
C GLU A 350 -31.02 41.83 46.68
N LEU A 351 -30.12 40.99 47.18
CA LEU A 351 -29.79 40.92 48.62
C LEU A 351 -29.28 42.25 49.18
N LYS A 352 -28.52 43.01 48.38
CA LYS A 352 -28.00 44.32 48.77
C LYS A 352 -29.12 45.36 48.85
N GLU A 353 -30.05 45.37 47.90
CA GLU A 353 -31.23 46.24 47.94
C GLU A 353 -32.19 45.85 49.07
N ALA A 354 -32.45 44.56 49.29
CA ALA A 354 -33.24 44.09 50.43
C ALA A 354 -32.64 44.54 51.77
N ARG A 355 -31.32 44.41 51.94
CA ARG A 355 -30.60 44.96 53.11
C ARG A 355 -30.69 46.48 53.22
N ARG A 356 -30.72 47.20 52.10
CA ARG A 356 -30.83 48.67 52.09
C ARG A 356 -32.23 49.11 52.52
N LEU A 357 -33.26 48.42 52.06
CA LEU A 357 -34.65 48.66 52.44
C LEU A 357 -34.88 48.34 53.93
N LEU A 358 -34.37 47.20 54.42
CA LEU A 358 -34.36 46.85 55.85
C LEU A 358 -33.69 47.91 56.73
N ARG A 359 -32.65 48.59 56.23
CA ARG A 359 -31.98 49.68 56.95
C ARG A 359 -32.75 51.01 56.93
N ARG A 360 -33.56 51.26 55.89
CA ARG A 360 -34.42 52.46 55.82
C ARG A 360 -35.70 52.32 56.63
N GLU A 361 -36.22 51.10 56.77
CA GLU A 361 -37.45 50.78 57.49
C GLU A 361 -37.21 50.22 58.90
N ALA A 362 -36.13 50.67 59.56
CA ALA A 362 -35.90 50.37 60.98
C ALA A 362 -36.80 51.21 61.91
N SER A 363 -38.11 51.19 61.64
CA SER A 363 -39.20 51.65 62.49
C SER A 363 -40.07 50.43 62.79
N HIS A 364 -40.23 50.11 64.07
CA HIS A 364 -40.75 48.83 64.57
C HIS A 364 -42.28 48.73 64.44
N ASP A 365 -42.81 48.68 63.21
CA ASP A 365 -44.24 48.45 62.97
C ASP A 365 -44.50 47.03 62.43
N GLU A 366 -45.57 46.40 62.94
CA GLU A 366 -45.98 45.01 62.64
C GLU A 366 -46.34 44.82 61.16
N GLU A 367 -46.78 45.88 60.49
CA GLU A 367 -47.12 45.92 59.08
C GLU A 367 -45.86 45.90 58.19
N SER A 368 -44.79 46.58 58.62
CA SER A 368 -43.48 46.57 57.95
C SER A 368 -42.84 45.17 58.02
N LEU A 369 -42.97 44.46 59.14
CA LEU A 369 -42.50 43.08 59.27
C LEU A 369 -43.23 42.10 58.34
N ARG A 370 -44.54 42.31 58.10
CA ARG A 370 -45.30 41.53 57.10
C ARG A 370 -44.87 41.85 55.67
N ALA A 371 -44.64 43.12 55.36
CA ALA A 371 -44.14 43.54 54.05
C ALA A 371 -42.74 42.97 53.76
N ILE A 372 -41.85 42.94 54.77
CA ILE A 372 -40.52 42.33 54.70
C ILE A 372 -40.62 40.82 54.46
N ARG A 373 -41.47 40.10 55.20
CA ARG A 373 -41.72 38.66 54.96
C ARG A 373 -42.25 38.41 53.57
N ALA A 374 -43.21 39.19 53.09
CA ALA A 374 -43.76 39.05 51.74
C ALA A 374 -42.75 39.36 50.62
N HIS A 375 -41.75 40.22 50.90
CA HIS A 375 -40.64 40.48 49.97
C HIS A 375 -39.56 39.39 50.01
N LEU A 376 -39.25 38.84 51.19
CA LEU A 376 -38.38 37.68 51.35
C LEU A 376 -38.98 36.43 50.73
N ASP A 377 -40.29 36.19 50.90
CA ASP A 377 -41.02 35.09 50.28
C ASP A 377 -41.10 35.26 48.75
N ARG A 378 -41.22 36.50 48.24
CA ARG A 378 -41.12 36.76 46.79
C ARG A 378 -39.71 36.56 46.25
N ALA A 379 -38.68 36.93 47.01
CA ALA A 379 -37.28 36.73 46.62
C ALA A 379 -36.87 35.24 46.72
N GLN A 380 -37.38 34.51 47.72
CA GLN A 380 -37.25 33.06 47.80
C GLN A 380 -38.05 32.38 46.70
N GLY A 381 -39.25 32.87 46.38
CA GLY A 381 -40.09 32.38 45.29
C GLY A 381 -39.46 32.59 43.91
N SER A 382 -38.80 33.72 43.65
CA SER A 382 -38.06 33.93 42.39
C SER A 382 -36.80 33.07 42.30
N ILE A 383 -36.13 32.80 43.43
CA ILE A 383 -35.01 31.86 43.48
C ILE A 383 -35.49 30.42 43.31
N GLU A 384 -36.63 30.02 43.88
CA GLU A 384 -37.22 28.67 43.71
C GLU A 384 -37.86 28.47 42.34
N GLU A 385 -38.43 29.51 41.71
CA GLU A 385 -38.91 29.47 40.32
C GLU A 385 -37.76 29.39 39.30
N GLU A 386 -36.60 30.02 39.56
CA GLU A 386 -35.44 29.98 38.65
C GLU A 386 -34.44 28.83 38.94
N VAL A 387 -34.47 28.22 40.14
CA VAL A 387 -33.78 26.95 40.47
C VAL A 387 -34.64 25.74 40.15
N ARG A 388 -35.87 25.95 39.63
CA ARG A 388 -36.60 24.90 38.94
C ARG A 388 -35.71 24.48 37.77
N PRO A 389 -35.17 23.25 37.74
CA PRO A 389 -34.34 22.83 36.62
C PRO A 389 -35.16 23.09 35.36
N GLU A 390 -34.62 23.88 34.43
CA GLU A 390 -35.11 23.82 33.06
C GLU A 390 -35.24 22.34 32.73
N PRO A 391 -36.41 21.85 32.27
CA PRO A 391 -36.50 20.46 31.88
C PRO A 391 -35.45 20.30 30.78
N THR A 392 -34.32 19.68 31.13
CA THR A 392 -33.40 19.12 30.17
C THR A 392 -34.30 18.31 29.27
N ALA A 393 -34.39 18.74 28.01
CA ALA A 393 -35.35 18.24 27.06
C ALA A 393 -35.33 16.71 27.17
N ALA A 394 -36.35 16.18 27.86
CA ALA A 394 -36.63 14.77 27.80
C ALA A 394 -36.83 14.52 26.30
N PRO A 395 -36.21 13.49 25.72
CA PRO A 395 -36.47 13.15 24.34
C PRO A 395 -37.99 13.06 24.18
N ALA A 396 -38.49 13.67 23.10
CA ALA A 396 -39.89 13.99 22.85
C ALA A 396 -40.87 12.97 23.47
N PRO A 397 -41.97 13.41 24.11
CA PRO A 397 -42.95 12.48 24.64
C PRO A 397 -43.48 11.62 23.49
N VAL A 398 -43.19 10.33 23.55
CA VAL A 398 -43.91 9.32 22.79
C VAL A 398 -45.38 9.42 23.22
N PRO A 399 -46.35 9.46 22.29
CA PRO A 399 -47.75 9.65 22.66
C PRO A 399 -48.18 8.60 23.70
N PRO A 400 -49.00 8.97 24.69
CA PRO A 400 -49.48 8.03 25.69
C PRO A 400 -50.34 6.97 25.00
N GLY A 401 -49.77 5.78 24.81
CA GLY A 401 -50.56 4.58 24.53
C GLY A 401 -51.40 4.25 25.76
N ALA A 402 -52.67 3.90 25.55
CA ALA A 402 -53.59 3.60 26.64
C ALA A 402 -53.00 2.53 27.59
N ALA A 403 -53.19 2.74 28.90
CA ALA A 403 -52.80 1.78 29.93
C ALA A 403 -53.45 0.42 29.65
N VAL A 404 -52.69 -0.66 29.76
CA VAL A 404 -53.19 -2.00 29.43
C VAL A 404 -53.91 -2.60 30.63
N GLU A 405 -55.19 -2.95 30.47
CA GLU A 405 -55.94 -3.69 31.49
C GLU A 405 -55.50 -5.18 31.51
N GLU A 406 -55.41 -5.76 32.71
CA GLU A 406 -54.92 -7.13 32.97
C GLU A 406 -55.67 -8.22 32.18
N ALA A 407 -56.93 -7.97 31.81
CA ALA A 407 -57.76 -8.88 31.02
C ALA A 407 -57.44 -8.91 29.51
N SER A 408 -56.50 -8.08 29.04
CA SER A 408 -56.32 -7.80 27.61
C SER A 408 -54.92 -8.07 27.06
N LEU A 409 -54.10 -8.79 27.83
CA LEU A 409 -52.73 -9.17 27.49
C LEU A 409 -52.70 -10.62 27.00
N GLU A 410 -52.38 -10.82 25.72
CA GLU A 410 -52.20 -12.14 25.12
C GLU A 410 -50.71 -12.50 24.96
N ILE A 411 -50.39 -13.79 25.04
CA ILE A 411 -49.03 -14.30 24.82
C ILE A 411 -48.64 -14.01 23.36
N GLY A 412 -47.50 -13.35 23.15
CA GLY A 412 -47.01 -12.92 21.83
C GLY A 412 -47.31 -11.46 21.47
N GLN A 413 -48.11 -10.74 22.29
CA GLN A 413 -48.39 -9.33 22.06
C GLN A 413 -47.17 -8.46 22.35
N ARG A 414 -46.90 -7.46 21.48
CA ARG A 414 -45.87 -6.45 21.70
C ARG A 414 -46.45 -5.30 22.51
N VAL A 415 -45.80 -5.00 23.62
CA VAL A 415 -46.15 -3.92 24.54
C VAL A 415 -44.92 -3.06 24.77
N PHE A 416 -45.11 -1.77 24.98
CA PHE A 416 -44.01 -0.85 25.23
C PHE A 416 -43.82 -0.68 26.74
N VAL A 417 -42.57 -0.76 27.22
CA VAL A 417 -42.22 -0.48 28.62
C VAL A 417 -41.55 0.90 28.68
N PRO A 418 -42.24 1.96 29.13
CA PRO A 418 -41.72 3.32 29.12
C PRO A 418 -40.44 3.49 29.94
N ARG A 419 -40.29 2.74 31.04
CA ARG A 419 -39.08 2.76 31.90
C ARG A 419 -37.84 2.21 31.19
N LEU A 420 -38.01 1.21 30.32
CA LEU A 420 -36.91 0.59 29.57
C LEU A 420 -36.78 1.16 28.15
N ARG A 421 -37.70 2.04 27.73
CA ARG A 421 -37.80 2.62 26.38
C ARG A 421 -37.67 1.58 25.26
N THR A 422 -38.18 0.37 25.50
CA THR A 422 -38.01 -0.78 24.61
C THR A 422 -39.33 -1.51 24.44
N GLU A 423 -39.60 -1.95 23.21
CA GLU A 423 -40.72 -2.85 22.91
C GLU A 423 -40.38 -4.27 23.36
N VAL A 424 -41.30 -4.86 24.09
CA VAL A 424 -41.12 -6.20 24.64
C VAL A 424 -42.32 -7.06 24.28
N THR A 425 -42.08 -8.35 24.10
CA THR A 425 -43.14 -9.31 23.79
C THR A 425 -43.57 -10.04 25.05
N VAL A 426 -44.87 -10.15 25.28
CA VAL A 426 -45.43 -10.93 26.40
C VAL A 426 -45.16 -12.41 26.16
N VAL A 427 -44.46 -13.07 27.09
CA VAL A 427 -44.09 -14.50 26.97
C VAL A 427 -44.96 -15.38 27.87
N GLU A 428 -45.34 -14.88 29.04
CA GLU A 428 -46.20 -15.59 30.00
C GLU A 428 -47.35 -14.69 30.45
N PRO A 429 -48.54 -15.25 30.74
CA PRO A 429 -49.70 -14.47 31.14
C PRO A 429 -49.51 -13.80 32.52
N PRO A 430 -50.26 -12.72 32.80
CA PRO A 430 -50.14 -12.00 34.06
C PRO A 430 -50.53 -12.87 35.27
N SER A 431 -49.74 -12.80 36.34
CA SER A 431 -50.01 -13.46 37.63
C SER A 431 -49.72 -12.48 38.77
N LYS A 432 -50.75 -12.18 39.57
CA LYS A 432 -50.69 -11.22 40.70
C LYS A 432 -50.15 -9.84 40.30
N GLY A 433 -50.65 -9.26 39.20
CA GLY A 433 -50.28 -7.90 38.77
C GLY A 433 -48.89 -7.77 38.11
N ARG A 434 -48.17 -8.87 37.86
CA ARG A 434 -46.88 -8.90 37.14
C ARG A 434 -46.97 -9.82 35.92
N VAL A 435 -46.28 -9.46 34.85
CA VAL A 435 -46.22 -10.21 33.59
C VAL A 435 -44.76 -10.41 33.17
N ARG A 436 -44.48 -11.54 32.52
CA ARG A 436 -43.14 -11.85 32.02
C ARG A 436 -43.03 -11.46 30.56
N VAL A 437 -42.05 -10.59 30.26
CA VAL A 437 -41.83 -10.03 28.93
C VAL A 437 -40.41 -10.31 28.46
N ALA A 438 -40.23 -10.43 27.15
CA ALA A 438 -38.93 -10.62 26.51
C ALA A 438 -38.55 -9.42 25.65
N SER A 439 -37.31 -8.95 25.82
CA SER A 439 -36.65 -7.98 24.95
C SER A 439 -35.47 -8.70 24.29
N GLY A 440 -35.67 -9.24 23.09
CA GLY A 440 -34.69 -10.11 22.44
C GLY A 440 -34.40 -11.36 23.29
N PRO A 441 -33.13 -11.70 23.60
CA PRO A 441 -32.78 -12.90 24.37
C PRO A 441 -33.03 -12.79 25.88
N VAL A 442 -33.34 -11.59 26.41
CA VAL A 442 -33.46 -11.33 27.85
C VAL A 442 -34.94 -11.37 28.29
N LYS A 443 -35.25 -12.11 29.36
CA LYS A 443 -36.60 -12.23 29.95
C LYS A 443 -36.68 -11.53 31.30
N LEU A 444 -37.68 -10.66 31.50
CA LEU A 444 -37.82 -9.80 32.68
C LEU A 444 -39.27 -9.82 33.21
N TRP A 445 -39.44 -9.57 34.52
CA TRP A 445 -40.76 -9.43 35.16
C TRP A 445 -41.13 -7.96 35.30
N VAL A 446 -42.23 -7.54 34.67
CA VAL A 446 -42.70 -6.15 34.66
C VAL A 446 -44.11 -6.07 35.25
N THR A 447 -44.41 -5.01 35.99
CA THR A 447 -45.73 -4.78 36.59
C THR A 447 -46.69 -4.26 35.52
N ILE A 448 -47.93 -4.75 35.49
CA ILE A 448 -48.89 -4.49 34.39
C ILE A 448 -49.20 -2.99 34.23
N GLY A 449 -49.27 -2.25 35.34
CA GLY A 449 -49.50 -0.79 35.32
C GLY A 449 -48.38 0.03 34.67
N GLU A 450 -47.24 -0.59 34.35
CA GLU A 450 -46.12 0.05 33.66
C GLU A 450 -46.09 -0.27 32.15
N LEU A 451 -47.09 -1.00 31.63
CA LEU A 451 -47.19 -1.36 30.22
C LEU A 451 -48.10 -0.39 29.48
N GLN A 452 -47.69 0.00 28.28
CA GLN A 452 -48.51 0.78 27.36
C GLN A 452 -48.78 0.00 26.08
N ARG A 453 -50.02 0.07 25.59
CA ARG A 453 -50.39 -0.45 24.27
C ARG A 453 -49.72 0.36 23.18
N VAL A 454 -49.20 -0.33 22.18
CA VAL A 454 -48.75 0.30 20.94
C VAL A 454 -49.97 0.41 20.03
N ASP A 455 -50.61 1.57 19.99
CA ASP A 455 -51.69 1.83 19.02
C ASP A 455 -51.10 1.98 17.63
N ALA A 456 -51.63 1.22 16.66
CA ALA A 456 -51.20 1.25 15.28
C ALA A 456 -51.56 2.59 14.63
N VAL A 457 -50.62 3.54 14.62
CA VAL A 457 -50.73 4.80 13.88
C VAL A 457 -49.95 4.68 12.56
N ARG A 458 -50.73 4.64 11.47
CA ARG A 458 -50.48 5.12 10.10
C ARG A 458 -49.01 5.37 9.71
N GLU A 459 -48.49 4.51 8.83
CA GLU A 459 -47.17 4.64 8.20
C GLU A 459 -46.95 6.02 7.58
N PRO A 460 -45.88 6.75 7.96
CA PRO A 460 -45.33 7.82 7.15
C PRO A 460 -44.56 7.23 5.96
N ALA A 461 -44.75 7.82 4.79
CA ALA A 461 -44.11 7.43 3.54
C ALA A 461 -42.58 7.34 3.69
N LYS A 462 -42.05 6.16 3.39
CA LYS A 462 -40.61 5.84 3.38
C LYS A 462 -39.93 6.56 2.20
N PRO A 463 -38.72 7.14 2.37
CA PRO A 463 -37.87 7.54 1.23
C PRO A 463 -37.57 6.32 0.35
N PRO A 464 -37.29 6.51 -0.95
CA PRO A 464 -37.14 5.41 -1.89
C PRO A 464 -35.99 4.49 -1.44
N ALA A 465 -36.34 3.24 -1.17
CA ALA A 465 -35.36 2.18 -1.00
C ALA A 465 -34.63 1.95 -2.33
N PRO A 466 -33.35 1.55 -2.31
CA PRO A 466 -32.74 0.93 -3.49
C PRO A 466 -33.62 -0.26 -3.92
N PRO A 467 -33.73 -0.53 -5.24
CA PRO A 467 -34.73 -1.43 -5.77
C PRO A 467 -34.68 -2.78 -5.04
N ALA A 468 -35.83 -3.16 -4.49
CA ALA A 468 -36.06 -4.51 -4.01
C ALA A 468 -35.85 -5.43 -5.21
N VAL A 469 -34.80 -6.23 -5.15
CA VAL A 469 -34.65 -7.41 -5.99
C VAL A 469 -35.83 -8.29 -5.63
N GLU A 470 -36.78 -8.41 -6.56
CA GLU A 470 -37.79 -9.45 -6.54
C GLU A 470 -37.11 -10.77 -6.16
N PRO A 471 -37.73 -11.69 -5.39
CA PRO A 471 -37.18 -13.02 -5.25
C PRO A 471 -37.09 -13.59 -6.65
N ALA A 472 -35.87 -13.57 -7.19
CA ALA A 472 -35.57 -14.09 -8.50
C ALA A 472 -36.11 -15.52 -8.50
N ALA A 473 -36.85 -15.87 -9.55
CA ALA A 473 -37.11 -17.25 -9.90
C ALA A 473 -35.84 -18.06 -9.62
N PRO A 474 -35.94 -19.26 -9.01
CA PRO A 474 -34.78 -19.98 -8.48
C PRO A 474 -33.67 -19.95 -9.53
N ALA A 475 -32.57 -19.27 -9.20
CA ALA A 475 -31.43 -19.14 -10.08
C ALA A 475 -31.14 -20.54 -10.60
N LYS A 476 -31.13 -20.71 -11.93
CA LYS A 476 -30.76 -21.98 -12.54
C LYS A 476 -29.44 -22.39 -11.90
N VAL A 477 -29.48 -23.46 -11.11
CA VAL A 477 -28.30 -24.01 -10.46
C VAL A 477 -27.30 -24.29 -11.57
N ARG A 478 -26.23 -23.50 -11.62
CA ARG A 478 -25.20 -23.59 -12.64
C ARG A 478 -24.52 -24.93 -12.44
N ALA A 479 -24.47 -25.75 -13.50
CA ALA A 479 -23.85 -27.07 -13.43
C ALA A 479 -22.37 -26.98 -13.01
N PRO A 480 -21.77 -28.08 -12.52
CA PRO A 480 -20.35 -28.11 -12.14
C PRO A 480 -19.45 -27.76 -13.33
N ASP A 481 -18.57 -26.79 -13.14
CA ASP A 481 -17.51 -26.37 -14.04
C ASP A 481 -16.21 -26.10 -13.25
N PRO A 482 -15.06 -25.89 -13.90
CA PRO A 482 -13.78 -25.71 -13.20
C PRO A 482 -13.72 -24.51 -12.25
N ASP A 483 -14.60 -23.51 -12.43
CA ASP A 483 -14.60 -22.29 -11.61
C ASP A 483 -15.43 -22.46 -10.33
N ASN A 484 -16.50 -23.26 -10.37
CA ASN A 484 -17.39 -23.51 -9.24
C ASN A 484 -17.22 -24.90 -8.60
N THR A 485 -16.17 -25.64 -8.97
CA THR A 485 -15.89 -27.00 -8.48
C THR A 485 -14.50 -27.12 -7.87
N LEU A 486 -14.43 -27.52 -6.61
CA LEU A 486 -13.21 -27.87 -5.90
C LEU A 486 -13.06 -29.38 -5.83
N ASP A 487 -11.93 -29.92 -6.29
CA ASP A 487 -11.59 -31.34 -6.16
C ASP A 487 -10.54 -31.55 -5.06
N VAL A 488 -10.91 -32.25 -3.99
CA VAL A 488 -10.05 -32.55 -2.85
C VAL A 488 -9.77 -34.06 -2.71
N ARG A 489 -10.01 -34.84 -3.77
CA ARG A 489 -9.76 -36.29 -3.74
C ARG A 489 -8.26 -36.58 -3.55
N GLY A 490 -7.96 -37.47 -2.61
CA GLY A 490 -6.58 -37.90 -2.32
C GLY A 490 -5.79 -36.99 -1.38
N MET A 491 -6.39 -35.88 -0.93
CA MET A 491 -5.78 -34.97 0.05
C MET A 491 -5.95 -35.47 1.48
N ARG A 492 -5.08 -35.04 2.39
CA ARG A 492 -5.29 -35.23 3.84
C ARG A 492 -6.41 -34.30 4.30
N VAL A 493 -7.06 -34.64 5.41
CA VAL A 493 -8.23 -33.91 5.92
C VAL A 493 -7.92 -32.43 6.16
N ASP A 494 -6.80 -32.14 6.81
CA ASP A 494 -6.43 -30.75 7.15
C ASP A 494 -6.19 -29.88 5.90
N ASP A 495 -5.50 -30.44 4.88
CA ASP A 495 -5.25 -29.76 3.61
C ASP A 495 -6.56 -29.50 2.84
N ALA A 496 -7.46 -30.49 2.85
CA ALA A 496 -8.76 -30.39 2.19
C ALA A 496 -9.67 -29.33 2.83
N LEU A 497 -9.63 -29.17 4.16
CA LEU A 497 -10.39 -28.14 4.87
C LEU A 497 -9.87 -26.73 4.55
N SER A 498 -8.56 -26.52 4.57
CA SER A 498 -7.96 -25.22 4.23
C SER A 498 -8.24 -24.82 2.77
N MET A 499 -8.20 -25.77 1.84
CA MET A 499 -8.57 -25.54 0.45
C MET A 499 -10.07 -25.25 0.28
N ALA A 500 -10.93 -25.89 1.09
CA ALA A 500 -12.36 -25.63 1.08
C ALA A 500 -12.69 -24.20 1.58
N GLU A 501 -12.05 -23.71 2.64
CA GLU A 501 -12.21 -22.32 3.11
C GLU A 501 -11.79 -21.31 2.02
N SER A 502 -10.58 -21.48 1.48
CA SER A 502 -10.07 -20.62 0.42
C SER A 502 -10.95 -20.64 -0.83
N PHE A 503 -11.60 -21.77 -1.12
CA PHE A 503 -12.55 -21.90 -2.21
C PHE A 503 -13.85 -21.14 -1.93
N LEU A 504 -14.41 -21.25 -0.72
CA LEU A 504 -15.61 -20.52 -0.34
C LEU A 504 -15.39 -19.01 -0.33
N ASP A 505 -14.22 -18.53 0.11
CA ASP A 505 -13.86 -17.10 0.05
C ASP A 505 -13.85 -16.57 -1.39
N ARG A 506 -13.26 -17.33 -2.33
CA ARG A 506 -13.26 -16.97 -3.75
C ARG A 506 -14.67 -16.96 -4.34
N MET A 507 -15.49 -17.93 -3.98
CA MET A 507 -16.86 -18.03 -4.47
C MET A 507 -17.74 -16.90 -3.93
N PHE A 508 -17.59 -16.57 -2.64
CA PHE A 508 -18.27 -15.45 -2.00
C PHE A 508 -17.84 -14.11 -2.63
N GLY A 509 -16.53 -13.91 -2.86
CA GLY A 509 -16.02 -12.70 -3.52
C GLY A 509 -16.50 -12.52 -4.97
N ARG A 510 -16.85 -13.62 -5.66
CA ARG A 510 -17.43 -13.60 -7.02
C ARG A 510 -18.94 -13.54 -7.05
N SER A 511 -19.61 -13.49 -5.89
CA SER A 511 -21.08 -13.57 -5.78
C SER A 511 -21.67 -14.81 -6.47
N GLU A 512 -20.93 -15.92 -6.48
CA GLU A 512 -21.43 -17.21 -7.00
C GLU A 512 -22.38 -17.84 -5.97
N ALA A 513 -23.56 -18.26 -6.42
CA ALA A 513 -24.60 -18.75 -5.51
C ALA A 513 -24.41 -20.22 -5.07
N VAL A 514 -23.68 -21.02 -5.85
CA VAL A 514 -23.53 -22.47 -5.65
C VAL A 514 -22.10 -22.92 -5.94
N GLY A 515 -21.52 -23.72 -5.05
CA GLY A 515 -20.22 -24.38 -5.24
C GLY A 515 -20.29 -25.88 -5.00
N TYR A 516 -19.40 -26.61 -5.65
CA TYR A 516 -19.31 -28.07 -5.61
C TYR A 516 -17.97 -28.51 -5.01
N ILE A 517 -17.98 -29.32 -3.95
CA ILE A 517 -16.76 -29.88 -3.36
C ILE A 517 -16.75 -31.40 -3.57
N VAL A 518 -15.79 -31.89 -4.35
CA VAL A 518 -15.62 -33.31 -4.70
C VAL A 518 -14.63 -33.96 -3.75
N HIS A 519 -15.12 -34.86 -2.89
CA HIS A 519 -14.31 -35.56 -1.88
C HIS A 519 -14.20 -37.06 -2.12
N GLY A 520 -14.95 -37.62 -3.08
CA GLY A 520 -14.95 -39.04 -3.41
C GLY A 520 -15.73 -39.92 -2.41
N ILE A 521 -15.83 -41.23 -2.69
CA ILE A 521 -16.53 -42.20 -1.81
C ILE A 521 -15.61 -42.65 -0.67
N GLY A 522 -14.38 -43.08 -0.99
CA GLY A 522 -13.34 -43.45 -0.03
C GLY A 522 -13.83 -44.18 1.24
N SER A 523 -13.24 -43.81 2.39
CA SER A 523 -13.66 -44.21 3.74
C SER A 523 -14.72 -43.28 4.36
N GLY A 524 -15.21 -42.29 3.62
CA GLY A 524 -16.11 -41.24 4.14
C GLY A 524 -15.44 -40.15 4.99
N ALA A 525 -14.17 -40.31 5.39
CA ALA A 525 -13.48 -39.38 6.30
C ALA A 525 -13.45 -37.92 5.78
N LEU A 526 -13.14 -37.71 4.49
CA LEU A 526 -13.14 -36.37 3.88
C LEU A 526 -14.54 -35.78 3.79
N ARG A 527 -15.55 -36.59 3.45
CA ARG A 527 -16.96 -36.16 3.38
C ARG A 527 -17.41 -35.65 4.75
N ASP A 528 -17.18 -36.44 5.78
CA ASP A 528 -17.69 -36.17 7.12
C ASP A 528 -16.96 -34.97 7.74
N ALA A 529 -15.64 -34.85 7.51
CA ALA A 529 -14.87 -33.69 7.93
C ALA A 529 -15.31 -32.39 7.23
N ILE A 530 -15.51 -32.41 5.90
CA ILE A 530 -15.93 -31.24 5.14
C ILE A 530 -17.34 -30.81 5.57
N ARG A 531 -18.30 -31.73 5.71
CA ARG A 531 -19.65 -31.38 6.16
C ARG A 531 -19.66 -30.82 7.58
N ALA A 532 -18.92 -31.42 8.51
CA ALA A 532 -18.79 -30.92 9.87
C ALA A 532 -18.16 -29.51 9.91
N HIS A 533 -17.17 -29.25 9.07
CA HIS A 533 -16.50 -27.96 8.98
C HIS A 533 -17.40 -26.88 8.35
N LEU A 534 -18.17 -27.23 7.30
CA LEU A 534 -19.15 -26.34 6.68
C LEU A 534 -20.27 -25.92 7.64
N ASP A 535 -20.69 -26.85 8.51
CA ASP A 535 -21.76 -26.60 9.49
C ASP A 535 -21.28 -25.77 10.71
N THR A 536 -19.98 -25.76 11.01
CA THR A 536 -19.42 -25.12 12.22
C THR A 536 -18.61 -23.85 11.93
N HIS A 537 -17.59 -23.96 11.08
CA HIS A 537 -16.61 -22.89 10.85
C HIS A 537 -17.01 -22.03 9.65
N ALA A 538 -17.53 -22.64 8.58
CA ALA A 538 -17.96 -21.91 7.39
C ALA A 538 -19.46 -21.51 7.40
N ALA A 539 -20.16 -21.66 8.53
CA ALA A 539 -21.58 -21.34 8.68
C ALA A 539 -21.91 -19.84 8.41
N HIS A 540 -20.90 -18.97 8.46
CA HIS A 540 -21.04 -17.56 8.08
C HIS A 540 -21.23 -17.39 6.57
N TYR A 541 -20.56 -18.20 5.74
CA TYR A 541 -20.60 -18.16 4.27
C TYR A 541 -21.74 -18.98 3.68
N VAL A 542 -22.11 -20.08 4.34
CA VAL A 542 -23.00 -21.10 3.78
C VAL A 542 -24.45 -20.89 4.23
N SER A 543 -25.38 -20.83 3.29
CA SER A 543 -26.83 -20.78 3.53
C SER A 543 -27.45 -22.17 3.66
N LYS A 544 -26.99 -23.13 2.85
CA LYS A 544 -27.48 -24.52 2.85
C LYS A 544 -26.43 -25.47 2.28
N THR A 545 -26.37 -26.69 2.80
CA THR A 545 -25.58 -27.80 2.23
C THR A 545 -26.48 -28.94 1.75
N ARG A 546 -26.04 -29.67 0.72
CA ARG A 546 -26.73 -30.86 0.20
C ARG A 546 -25.71 -31.86 -0.33
N GLY A 547 -26.00 -33.16 -0.28
CA GLY A 547 -25.29 -34.15 -1.11
C GLY A 547 -25.60 -33.95 -2.61
N GLY A 548 -24.71 -34.40 -3.49
CA GLY A 548 -24.96 -34.38 -4.94
C GLY A 548 -26.13 -35.29 -5.35
N THR A 549 -26.88 -34.89 -6.39
CA THR A 549 -27.86 -35.78 -7.03
C THR A 549 -27.18 -36.86 -7.87
N HIS A 550 -27.95 -37.87 -8.31
CA HIS A 550 -27.43 -38.95 -9.16
C HIS A 550 -26.79 -38.43 -10.46
N GLU A 551 -27.31 -37.32 -11.01
CA GLU A 551 -26.76 -36.65 -12.20
C GLU A 551 -25.49 -35.82 -11.93
N GLU A 552 -25.27 -35.37 -10.68
CA GLU A 552 -24.14 -34.53 -10.30
C GLU A 552 -22.93 -35.37 -9.83
N GLY A 553 -23.12 -36.65 -9.52
CA GLY A 553 -22.06 -37.54 -9.01
C GLY A 553 -22.38 -38.21 -7.67
N GLY A 554 -23.61 -38.04 -7.15
CA GLY A 554 -24.12 -38.69 -5.95
C GLY A 554 -23.41 -38.24 -4.66
N ASP A 555 -23.28 -39.13 -3.69
CA ASP A 555 -22.65 -38.84 -2.39
C ASP A 555 -21.11 -38.66 -2.47
N ARG A 556 -20.53 -38.52 -3.67
CA ARG A 556 -19.10 -38.24 -3.91
C ARG A 556 -18.75 -36.77 -3.77
N LEU A 557 -19.78 -35.93 -3.68
CA LEU A 557 -19.65 -34.49 -3.64
C LEU A 557 -20.63 -33.89 -2.64
N THR A 558 -20.26 -32.71 -2.16
CA THR A 558 -21.12 -31.87 -1.33
C THR A 558 -21.36 -30.56 -2.08
N VAL A 559 -22.63 -30.23 -2.26
CA VAL A 559 -23.11 -28.98 -2.87
C VAL A 559 -23.31 -27.96 -1.76
N VAL A 560 -22.74 -26.78 -1.94
CA VAL A 560 -22.78 -25.68 -0.98
C VAL A 560 -23.50 -24.50 -1.62
N TYR A 561 -24.53 -23.99 -0.95
CA TYR A 561 -25.22 -22.76 -1.32
C TYR A 561 -24.68 -21.64 -0.45
N LEU A 562 -24.20 -20.56 -1.07
CA LEU A 562 -23.65 -19.41 -0.37
C LEU A 562 -24.77 -18.42 0.01
N LYS A 563 -24.49 -17.48 0.93
CA LYS A 563 -25.45 -16.47 1.40
C LYS A 563 -25.53 -15.22 0.53
#